data_AF-A0A090KPA8-F1
#
_entry.id   AF-A0A090KPA8-F1
#
_cell.length_a   1.000
_cell.length_b   1.000
_cell.length_c   1.000
_cell.angle_alpha   90.00
_cell.angle_beta   90.00
_cell.angle_gamma   90.00
#
_symmetry.space_group_name_H-M   'P 1'
#
loop_
_entity.id
_entity.type
_entity.pdbx_description
1 polymer ?
#
loop_
_entity_poly.entity_id
_entity_poly.type
_entity_poly.pdbx_seq_one_letter_code
_entity_poly.pdbx_strand_id
1 'polypeptide(L)'
;MATCVAVSTFLLTATLAWSESVPGSLDVHWNEGALDCRATPQEPLQVHQYEPQTLILRQSPCADFEANFIYLLIGSDKALLIDTGAVADPKAMPLAKTILQLLPDKDGKKLPLLVAHTHRHLDHRAGDPQFSSLPSVQVGGIL
;
A
#
# COMPACT_ATOMS: atom_id res chain seq x y z
N MET A 1 -51.38 29.82 -35.65
CA MET A 1 -49.97 29.76 -35.21
C MET A 1 -49.81 28.44 -34.47
N ALA A 2 -49.08 27.47 -35.02
CA ALA A 2 -48.89 26.15 -34.42
C ALA A 2 -47.49 26.10 -33.79
N THR A 3 -47.43 25.91 -32.48
CA THR A 3 -46.20 25.80 -31.69
C THR A 3 -45.71 24.35 -31.73
N CYS A 4 -44.61 24.10 -32.44
CA CYS A 4 -43.88 22.84 -32.34
C CYS A 4 -43.10 22.80 -31.02
N VAL A 5 -43.38 21.82 -30.18
CA VAL A 5 -42.54 21.49 -29.01
C VAL A 5 -41.45 20.54 -29.48
N ALA A 6 -40.20 21.01 -29.50
CA ALA A 6 -39.05 20.16 -29.77
C ALA A 6 -38.71 19.34 -28.51
N VAL A 7 -38.85 18.03 -28.60
CA VAL A 7 -38.40 17.11 -27.55
C VAL A 7 -36.91 16.85 -27.76
N SER A 8 -36.07 17.45 -26.92
CA SER A 8 -34.63 17.13 -26.90
C SER A 8 -34.40 15.79 -26.20
N THR A 9 -34.15 14.75 -26.99
CA THR A 9 -33.60 13.48 -26.51
C THR A 9 -32.15 13.67 -26.07
N PHE A 10 -31.90 13.71 -24.77
CA PHE A 10 -30.56 13.57 -24.20
C PHE A 10 -30.11 12.10 -24.32
N LEU A 11 -29.20 11.82 -25.24
CA LEU A 11 -28.46 10.56 -25.29
C LEU A 11 -27.44 10.56 -24.15
N LEU A 12 -27.72 9.84 -23.06
CA LEU A 12 -26.68 9.50 -22.08
C LEU A 12 -25.74 8.47 -22.70
N THR A 13 -24.60 8.91 -23.22
CA THR A 13 -23.48 8.00 -23.48
C THR A 13 -22.91 7.58 -22.13
N ALA A 14 -23.23 6.36 -21.71
CA ALA A 14 -22.53 5.71 -20.61
C ALA A 14 -21.05 5.60 -21.00
N THR A 15 -20.20 6.42 -20.41
CA THR A 15 -18.75 6.24 -20.48
C THR A 15 -18.46 4.92 -19.79
N LEU A 16 -18.20 3.88 -20.56
CA LEU A 16 -17.53 2.68 -20.05
C LEU A 16 -16.19 3.16 -19.49
N ALA A 17 -16.08 3.26 -18.17
CA ALA A 17 -14.79 3.46 -17.52
C ALA A 17 -14.01 2.16 -17.72
N TRP A 18 -13.10 2.17 -18.69
CA TRP A 18 -12.15 1.08 -18.86
C TRP A 18 -11.13 1.24 -17.74
N SER A 19 -11.04 0.22 -16.89
CA SER A 19 -9.99 0.13 -15.89
C SER A 19 -8.69 -0.25 -16.60
N GLU A 20 -8.05 0.72 -17.25
CA GLU A 20 -6.68 0.53 -17.71
C GLU A 20 -5.72 0.60 -16.53
N SER A 21 -4.72 -0.27 -16.50
CA SER A 21 -3.63 -0.16 -15.53
C SER A 21 -2.89 1.14 -15.75
N VAL A 22 -2.68 1.92 -14.68
CA VAL A 22 -1.80 3.09 -14.74
C VAL A 22 -0.37 2.61 -14.94
N PRO A 23 0.34 3.07 -15.99
CA PRO A 23 1.72 2.66 -16.21
C PRO A 23 2.61 3.20 -15.09
N GLY A 24 3.38 2.30 -14.50
CA GLY A 24 4.45 2.62 -13.54
C GLY A 24 5.78 2.03 -13.97
N SER A 25 6.80 2.19 -13.12
CA SER A 25 8.12 1.59 -13.34
C SER A 25 8.32 0.37 -12.45
N LEU A 26 8.87 -0.71 -13.02
CA LEU A 26 9.46 -1.84 -12.29
C LEU A 26 10.96 -1.94 -12.56
N ASP A 27 11.59 -0.86 -13.02
CA ASP A 27 13.05 -0.75 -13.11
C ASP A 27 13.63 -0.53 -11.71
N VAL A 28 13.70 -1.61 -10.95
CA VAL A 28 14.19 -1.64 -9.58
C VAL A 28 14.98 -2.92 -9.36
N HIS A 29 16.14 -2.79 -8.72
CA HIS A 29 16.88 -3.93 -8.19
C HIS A 29 16.44 -4.16 -6.74
N TRP A 30 15.85 -5.32 -6.47
CA TRP A 30 15.36 -5.66 -5.14
C TRP A 30 16.49 -6.11 -4.23
N ASN A 31 16.39 -5.78 -2.95
CA ASN A 31 17.32 -6.24 -1.94
C ASN A 31 17.26 -7.77 -1.80
N GLU A 32 18.33 -8.43 -2.24
CA GLU A 32 18.54 -9.89 -2.19
C GLU A 32 19.12 -10.36 -0.84
N GLY A 33 19.38 -9.44 0.08
CA GLY A 33 20.02 -9.70 1.36
C GLY A 33 21.54 -9.69 1.27
N ALA A 34 22.18 -10.33 2.24
CA ALA A 34 23.62 -10.53 2.28
C ALA A 34 23.94 -11.91 2.83
N LEU A 35 25.10 -12.46 2.45
CA LEU A 35 25.59 -13.73 3.00
C LEU A 35 25.82 -13.64 4.52
N ASP A 36 26.33 -12.49 4.98
CA ASP A 36 26.47 -12.14 6.39
C ASP A 36 25.83 -10.78 6.65
N CYS A 37 24.59 -10.80 7.12
CA CYS A 37 23.81 -9.60 7.43
C CYS A 37 24.38 -8.77 8.59
N ARG A 38 25.26 -9.34 9.43
CA ARG A 38 25.93 -8.57 10.50
C ARG A 38 27.12 -7.81 9.94
N ALA A 39 27.88 -8.45 9.05
CA ALA A 39 29.03 -7.82 8.39
C ALA A 39 28.60 -6.83 7.30
N THR A 40 27.45 -7.05 6.66
CA THR A 40 26.90 -6.16 5.63
C THR A 40 25.42 -5.89 5.91
N PRO A 41 25.12 -5.03 6.90
CA PRO A 41 23.74 -4.66 7.24
C PRO A 41 23.00 -4.13 6.03
N GLN A 42 21.74 -4.52 5.94
CA GLN A 42 20.81 -4.10 4.90
C GLN A 42 19.74 -3.21 5.50
N GLU A 43 19.24 -2.25 4.72
CA GLU A 43 18.04 -1.52 5.11
C GLU A 43 16.88 -2.50 5.30
N PRO A 44 16.12 -2.44 6.41
CA PRO A 44 15.11 -3.44 6.73
C PRO A 44 13.90 -3.40 5.80
N LEU A 45 13.63 -2.24 5.19
CA LEU A 45 12.58 -2.03 4.20
C LEU A 45 13.15 -1.24 3.01
N GLN A 46 13.04 -1.80 1.82
CA GLN A 46 13.22 -1.06 0.57
C GLN A 46 11.86 -0.59 0.07
N VAL A 47 11.70 0.70 -0.18
CA VAL A 47 10.47 1.28 -0.73
C VAL A 47 10.69 1.61 -2.21
N HIS A 48 9.79 1.14 -3.06
CA HIS A 48 9.75 1.45 -4.48
C HIS A 48 8.40 2.05 -4.85
N GLN A 49 8.41 3.18 -5.55
CA GLN A 49 7.21 3.81 -6.05
C GLN A 49 6.97 3.34 -7.48
N TYR A 50 6.01 2.43 -7.68
CA TYR A 50 5.62 1.97 -9.02
C TYR A 50 4.99 3.14 -9.79
N GLU A 51 4.03 3.82 -9.17
CA GLU A 51 3.42 5.07 -9.63
C GLU A 51 2.95 5.88 -8.38
N PRO A 52 2.54 7.18 -8.51
CA PRO A 52 2.15 8.03 -7.37
C PRO A 52 1.19 7.44 -6.33
N GLN A 53 0.32 6.51 -6.69
CA GLN A 53 -0.67 5.90 -5.81
C GLN A 53 -0.35 4.45 -5.44
N THR A 54 0.74 3.86 -5.92
CA THR A 54 1.09 2.45 -5.72
C THR A 54 2.55 2.33 -5.35
N LEU A 55 2.79 1.95 -4.11
CA LEU A 55 4.12 1.70 -3.58
C LEU A 55 4.27 0.22 -3.23
N ILE A 56 5.45 -0.29 -3.51
CA ILE A 56 5.86 -1.66 -3.22
C ILE A 56 6.98 -1.57 -2.20
N LEU A 57 6.80 -2.21 -1.05
CA LEU A 57 7.79 -2.33 -0.02
C LEU A 57 8.33 -3.77 -0.03
N ARG A 58 9.65 -3.90 0.10
CA ARG A 58 10.33 -5.18 0.24
C ARG A 58 10.95 -5.26 1.63
N GLN A 59 10.49 -6.22 2.44
CA GLN A 59 11.17 -6.60 3.67
C GLN A 59 12.52 -7.23 3.30
N SER A 60 13.59 -6.76 3.93
CA SER A 60 14.92 -7.29 3.68
C SER A 60 15.00 -8.77 4.05
N PRO A 61 15.65 -9.62 3.22
CA PRO A 61 16.00 -10.99 3.62
C PRO A 61 16.91 -11.05 4.87
N CYS A 62 17.59 -9.96 5.21
CA CYS A 62 18.35 -9.85 6.45
C CYS A 62 17.50 -9.59 7.69
N ALA A 63 16.26 -9.12 7.51
CA ALA A 63 15.31 -8.92 8.61
C ALA A 63 14.55 -10.22 8.91
N ASP A 64 14.11 -10.94 7.87
CA ASP A 64 13.51 -12.27 7.94
C ASP A 64 13.57 -12.97 6.57
N PHE A 65 13.71 -14.30 6.56
CA PHE A 65 13.95 -15.10 5.37
C PHE A 65 12.77 -15.11 4.37
N GLU A 66 11.54 -14.92 4.86
CA GLU A 66 10.33 -14.84 4.01
C GLU A 66 10.44 -13.66 3.05
N ALA A 67 11.10 -12.59 3.53
CA ALA A 67 11.36 -11.36 2.81
C ALA A 67 10.09 -10.89 2.07
N ASN A 68 9.03 -10.57 2.79
CA ASN A 68 7.73 -10.30 2.17
C ASN A 68 7.76 -9.07 1.24
N PHE A 69 6.94 -9.11 0.18
CA PHE A 69 6.49 -7.91 -0.52
C PHE A 69 5.21 -7.40 0.13
N ILE A 70 5.17 -6.10 0.43
CA ILE A 70 4.07 -5.40 1.07
C ILE A 70 3.63 -4.28 0.13
N TYR A 71 2.33 -4.06 -0.04
CA TYR A 71 1.83 -3.08 -1.01
C TYR A 71 1.05 -1.98 -0.31
N LEU A 72 1.35 -0.73 -0.66
CA LEU A 72 0.59 0.44 -0.22
C LEU A 72 -0.11 1.06 -1.42
N LEU A 73 -1.44 1.01 -1.41
CA LEU A 73 -2.30 1.59 -2.44
C LEU A 73 -2.99 2.83 -1.87
N ILE A 74 -2.82 3.98 -2.50
CA ILE A 74 -3.28 5.28 -2.01
C ILE A 74 -4.52 5.70 -2.80
N GLY A 75 -5.70 5.54 -2.20
CA GLY A 75 -6.96 6.01 -2.77
C GLY A 75 -7.25 7.48 -2.46
N SER A 76 -8.41 7.97 -2.92
CA SER A 76 -8.88 9.34 -2.68
C SER A 76 -9.24 9.61 -1.22
N ASP A 77 -9.79 8.61 -0.53
CA ASP A 77 -10.38 8.75 0.81
C ASP A 77 -9.69 7.92 1.87
N LYS A 78 -9.04 6.83 1.47
CA LYS A 78 -8.24 5.93 2.32
C LYS A 78 -7.10 5.33 1.53
N ALA A 79 -6.06 4.92 2.23
CA ALA A 79 -5.05 4.02 1.71
C ALA A 79 -5.29 2.59 2.19
N LEU A 80 -4.83 1.60 1.41
CA LEU A 80 -4.83 0.19 1.72
C LEU A 80 -3.39 -0.31 1.82
N LEU A 81 -3.02 -0.90 2.95
CA LEU A 81 -1.81 -1.69 3.14
C LEU A 81 -2.17 -3.16 3.01
N ILE A 82 -1.49 -3.88 2.12
CA ILE A 82 -1.64 -5.33 1.94
C ILE A 82 -0.44 -6.00 2.59
N ASP A 83 -0.73 -6.80 3.63
CA ASP A 83 0.19 -7.48 4.54
C ASP A 83 1.05 -6.55 5.41
N THR A 84 1.59 -7.10 6.51
CA THR A 84 2.47 -6.37 7.44
C THR A 84 3.84 -7.03 7.65
N GLY A 85 4.14 -8.05 6.86
CA GLY A 85 5.41 -8.77 6.90
C GLY A 85 5.58 -9.66 8.14
N ALA A 86 6.78 -10.24 8.25
CA ALA A 86 7.13 -11.26 9.23
C ALA A 86 7.76 -10.70 10.51
N VAL A 87 8.09 -9.40 10.55
CA VAL A 87 8.83 -8.80 11.66
C VAL A 87 7.93 -7.87 12.50
N ALA A 88 7.70 -8.28 13.76
CA ALA A 88 6.88 -7.51 14.69
C ALA A 88 7.62 -6.29 15.30
N ASP A 89 8.93 -6.40 15.55
CA ASP A 89 9.70 -5.37 16.25
C ASP A 89 9.92 -4.13 15.36
N PRO A 90 9.36 -2.95 15.71
CA PRO A 90 9.54 -1.73 14.92
C PRO A 90 10.99 -1.20 14.91
N LYS A 91 11.88 -1.70 15.79
CA LYS A 91 13.32 -1.37 15.70
C LYS A 91 14.04 -2.20 14.64
N ALA A 92 13.60 -3.44 14.43
CA ALA A 92 14.13 -4.32 13.39
C ALA A 92 13.52 -4.01 12.02
N MET A 93 12.22 -3.74 11.97
CA MET A 93 11.50 -3.36 10.75
C MET A 93 10.46 -2.27 11.05
N PRO A 94 10.76 -0.97 10.81
CA PRO A 94 9.93 0.16 11.22
C PRO A 94 8.73 0.40 10.28
N LEU A 95 7.95 -0.64 9.96
CA LEU A 95 6.89 -0.60 8.94
C LEU A 95 5.86 0.51 9.20
N ALA A 96 5.27 0.57 10.39
CA ALA A 96 4.21 1.57 10.65
C ALA A 96 4.72 3.01 10.49
N LYS A 97 5.94 3.29 10.94
CA LYS A 97 6.58 4.60 10.76
C LYS A 97 6.77 4.93 9.28
N THR A 98 7.31 3.98 8.51
CA THR A 98 7.52 4.13 7.07
C THR A 98 6.20 4.40 6.34
N ILE A 99 5.16 3.62 6.62
CA ILE A 99 3.84 3.81 5.98
C ILE A 99 3.26 5.19 6.33
N LEU A 100 3.28 5.61 7.59
CA LEU A 100 2.77 6.94 7.98
C LEU A 100 3.51 8.09 7.30
N GLN A 101 4.80 7.93 6.98
CA GLN A 101 5.57 8.94 6.24
C GLN A 101 5.20 8.99 4.76
N LEU A 102 4.84 7.84 4.16
CA LEU A 102 4.44 7.73 2.77
C LEU A 102 2.99 8.18 2.53
N LEU A 103 2.15 8.16 3.57
CA LEU A 103 0.76 8.59 3.45
C LEU A 103 0.66 10.10 3.19
N PRO A 104 -0.14 10.52 2.18
CA PRO A 104 -0.40 11.93 1.95
C PRO A 104 -1.26 12.50 3.07
N ASP A 105 -1.24 13.83 3.18
CA ASP A 105 -2.15 14.56 4.04
C ASP A 105 -3.42 14.93 3.28
N LYS A 106 -4.57 14.82 3.94
CA LYS A 106 -5.88 15.29 3.49
C LYS A 106 -6.52 16.09 4.63
N ASP A 107 -6.89 17.34 4.35
CA ASP A 107 -7.49 18.26 5.32
C ASP A 107 -6.68 18.41 6.63
N GLY A 108 -5.34 18.48 6.49
CA GLY A 108 -4.42 18.66 7.62
C GLY A 108 -4.19 17.42 8.47
N LYS A 109 -4.60 16.24 8.01
CA LYS A 109 -4.39 14.95 8.70
C LYS A 109 -3.87 13.90 7.72
N LYS A 110 -3.14 12.91 8.22
CA LYS A 110 -2.76 11.74 7.41
C LYS A 110 -3.99 11.02 6.89
N LEU A 111 -3.96 10.62 5.61
CA LEU A 111 -5.02 9.83 4.99
C LEU A 111 -5.28 8.55 5.82
N PRO A 112 -6.55 8.20 6.13
CA PRO A 112 -6.83 6.99 6.89
C PRO A 112 -6.29 5.73 6.21
N LEU A 113 -5.79 4.79 7.01
CA LEU A 113 -5.19 3.55 6.52
C LEU A 113 -6.06 2.35 6.90
N LEU A 114 -6.32 1.48 5.93
CA LEU A 114 -6.84 0.14 6.15
C LEU A 114 -5.70 -0.85 5.91
N VAL A 115 -5.50 -1.79 6.83
CA VAL A 115 -4.58 -2.93 6.65
C VAL A 115 -5.42 -4.17 6.35
N ALA A 116 -5.02 -4.94 5.34
CA ALA A 116 -5.66 -6.20 4.98
C ALA A 116 -4.59 -7.27 4.75
N HIS A 117 -4.93 -8.54 4.98
CA HIS A 117 -3.98 -9.65 4.89
C HIS A 117 -4.36 -10.62 3.79
N THR A 118 -3.39 -11.05 3.00
CA THR A 118 -3.61 -12.01 1.91
C THR A 118 -4.00 -13.39 2.44
N HIS A 119 -3.47 -13.82 3.60
CA HIS A 119 -3.89 -15.05 4.28
C HIS A 119 -3.47 -15.08 5.76
N ARG A 120 -3.61 -16.25 6.42
CA ARG A 120 -3.53 -16.39 7.89
C ARG A 120 -2.12 -16.58 8.46
N HIS A 121 -1.13 -16.90 7.63
CA HIS A 121 0.21 -17.18 8.12
C HIS A 121 0.84 -15.91 8.73
N LEU A 122 1.74 -16.12 9.69
CA LEU A 122 2.26 -15.04 10.53
C LEU A 122 3.14 -14.06 9.76
N ASP A 123 3.81 -14.51 8.72
CA ASP A 123 4.65 -13.71 7.84
C ASP A 123 3.86 -12.64 7.05
N HIS A 124 2.53 -12.70 7.07
CA HIS A 124 1.65 -11.70 6.46
C HIS A 124 1.07 -10.70 7.46
N ARG A 125 1.24 -10.92 8.77
CA ARG A 125 0.52 -10.21 9.83
C ARG A 125 1.34 -9.95 11.10
N ALA A 126 2.61 -10.33 11.14
CA ALA A 126 3.43 -10.18 12.33
C ALA A 126 3.69 -8.71 12.67
N GLY A 127 3.65 -7.82 11.67
CA GLY A 127 3.80 -6.37 11.85
C GLY A 127 2.56 -5.66 12.42
N ASP A 128 1.41 -6.32 12.57
CA ASP A 128 0.16 -5.71 13.07
C ASP A 128 0.30 -4.95 14.40
N PRO A 129 1.08 -5.43 15.39
CA PRO A 129 1.28 -4.72 16.65
C PRO A 129 1.85 -3.30 16.49
N GLN A 130 2.55 -3.01 15.38
CA GLN A 130 3.07 -1.68 15.10
C GLN A 130 1.96 -0.64 14.82
N PHE A 131 0.76 -1.09 14.46
CA PHE A 131 -0.36 -0.23 14.06
C PHE A 131 -1.43 -0.07 15.15
N SER A 132 -1.40 -0.88 16.21
CA SER A 132 -2.52 -1.05 17.15
C SER A 132 -2.89 0.22 17.93
N SER A 133 -1.98 1.17 18.07
CA SER A 133 -2.19 2.42 18.80
C SER A 133 -2.43 3.63 17.90
N LEU A 134 -2.55 3.44 16.57
CA LEU A 134 -2.67 4.54 15.61
C LEU A 134 -4.16 4.83 15.33
N PRO A 135 -4.68 6.02 15.70
CA PRO A 135 -6.13 6.28 15.72
C PRO A 135 -6.78 6.32 14.33
N SER A 136 -6.00 6.56 13.27
CA SER A 136 -6.47 6.59 11.88
C SER A 136 -6.15 5.31 11.10
N VAL A 137 -5.75 4.25 11.80
CA VAL A 137 -5.43 2.94 11.20
C VAL A 137 -6.45 1.91 11.65
N GLN A 138 -7.00 1.18 10.69
CA GLN A 138 -7.85 0.02 10.93
C GLN A 138 -7.11 -1.23 10.46
N VAL A 139 -6.85 -2.16 11.37
CA VAL A 139 -6.35 -3.49 10.99
C VAL A 139 -7.55 -4.39 10.72
N GLY A 140 -7.69 -4.83 9.47
CA GLY A 140 -8.80 -5.62 8.95
C GLY A 140 -8.56 -7.13 9.03
N GLY A 141 -9.45 -7.88 8.39
CA GLY A 141 -9.40 -9.34 8.33
C GLY A 141 -8.55 -9.87 7.16
N ILE A 142 -8.60 -11.19 6.98
CA ILE A 142 -8.03 -11.89 5.83
C ILE A 142 -8.93 -11.66 4.61
N LEU A 143 -8.32 -11.33 3.47
CA LEU A 143 -8.96 -11.17 2.16
C LEU A 143 -9.40 -12.51 1.57
#